data_AF-A0AAD7MLW2-F1
#
_entry.id   AF-A0AAD7MLW2-F1
#
_cell.length_a   1.000
_cell.length_b   1.000
_cell.length_c   1.000
_cell.angle_alpha   90.00
_cell.angle_beta   90.00
_cell.angle_gamma   90.00
#
_symmetry.space_group_name_H-M   'P 1'
#
loop_
_entity.id
_entity.type
_entity.pdbx_description
1 polymer ?
#
loop_
_entity_poly.entity_id
_entity_poly.type
_entity_poly.pdbx_seq_one_letter_code
_entity_poly.pdbx_strand_id
1 'polypeptide(L)'
;MYPVTALFLLLTLRTSYAAPQAYKRAVTSISASQLSDLTPYIQFARSAYCPTDLLETWECDEACDAIPGFQPTLVGGNDDSIQDFFVGYWPSEDSIVVAHEGTDPTEFLSILTDVEFVPVPLDTTLFPGVSSDVAAHSGFLSEHALTAPQILAQVAALMQSKGTNMITLVGHSLGGALAELDALYLSLNLPSTASINVVTFGKPRVGNPAFAALIDSLIPNFQRVNNELDLVPIVPGRSLGFQHAHGEIHLISENDAIACPGDDDATDTQCQILSVPNILEGDILDHLGPYQGIYIGTLFCT
;
A
#
# COMPACT_ATOMS: atom_id res chain seq x y z
N MET A 1 -6.63 -23.98 -86.01
CA MET A 1 -7.28 -23.14 -84.96
C MET A 1 -7.56 -24.04 -83.78
N TYR A 2 -6.74 -23.95 -82.74
CA TYR A 2 -6.92 -24.64 -81.45
C TYR A 2 -6.81 -23.57 -80.36
N PRO A 3 -7.67 -23.56 -79.34
CA PRO A 3 -7.74 -22.47 -78.38
C PRO A 3 -6.64 -22.58 -77.34
N VAL A 4 -6.01 -21.44 -77.02
CA VAL A 4 -5.09 -21.30 -75.89
C VAL A 4 -5.93 -20.85 -74.69
N THR A 5 -6.16 -21.76 -73.75
CA THR A 5 -6.74 -21.45 -72.43
C THR A 5 -5.69 -20.79 -71.55
N ALA A 6 -5.85 -19.49 -71.27
CA ALA A 6 -5.05 -18.76 -70.29
C ALA A 6 -5.59 -19.03 -68.88
N LEU A 7 -4.77 -19.66 -68.03
CA LEU A 7 -5.06 -19.91 -66.63
C LEU A 7 -4.70 -18.65 -65.81
N PHE A 8 -5.70 -17.88 -65.36
CA PHE A 8 -5.48 -16.76 -64.45
C PHE A 8 -5.23 -17.30 -63.03
N LEU A 9 -3.98 -17.19 -62.56
CA LEU A 9 -3.60 -17.48 -61.19
C LEU A 9 -3.98 -16.27 -60.30
N LEU A 10 -5.10 -16.36 -59.59
CA LEU A 10 -5.45 -15.39 -58.54
C LEU A 10 -4.50 -15.57 -57.34
N LEU A 11 -3.49 -14.71 -57.21
CA LEU A 11 -2.74 -14.56 -55.96
C LEU A 11 -3.65 -13.85 -54.93
N THR A 12 -4.22 -14.61 -54.01
CA THR A 12 -4.79 -14.05 -52.79
C THR A 12 -3.65 -13.63 -51.87
N LEU A 13 -3.35 -12.34 -51.80
CA LEU A 13 -2.54 -11.77 -50.72
C LEU A 13 -3.31 -11.94 -49.41
N ARG A 14 -2.94 -12.96 -48.62
CA ARG A 14 -3.37 -13.04 -47.22
C ARG A 14 -2.56 -12.01 -46.44
N THR A 15 -3.17 -10.90 -46.09
CA THR A 15 -2.64 -10.00 -45.06
C THR A 15 -2.83 -10.69 -43.72
N SER A 16 -1.75 -11.27 -43.20
CA SER A 16 -1.69 -11.75 -41.82
C SER A 16 -1.73 -10.52 -40.91
N TYR A 17 -2.90 -10.16 -40.39
CA TYR A 17 -2.95 -9.30 -39.22
C TYR A 17 -2.46 -10.14 -38.04
N ALA A 18 -1.22 -9.92 -37.62
CA ALA A 18 -0.80 -10.33 -36.30
C ALA A 18 -1.65 -9.51 -35.31
N ALA A 19 -2.62 -10.16 -34.68
CA ALA A 19 -3.27 -9.56 -33.52
C ALA A 19 -2.17 -9.26 -32.50
N PRO A 20 -2.17 -8.09 -31.83
CA PRO A 20 -1.27 -7.87 -30.71
C PRO A 20 -1.55 -8.99 -29.72
N GLN A 21 -0.57 -9.85 -29.50
CA GLN A 21 -0.63 -10.85 -28.45
C GLN A 21 -0.59 -10.05 -27.16
N ALA A 22 -1.76 -9.79 -26.56
CA ALA A 22 -1.86 -9.22 -25.23
C ALA A 22 -1.11 -10.17 -24.31
N TYR A 23 0.13 -9.81 -23.98
CA TYR A 23 0.94 -10.55 -23.05
C TYR A 23 0.25 -10.33 -21.69
N LYS A 24 -0.62 -11.27 -21.29
CA LYS A 24 -1.11 -11.30 -19.91
C LYS A 24 0.14 -11.36 -19.05
N ARG A 25 0.41 -10.29 -18.29
CA ARG A 25 1.43 -10.36 -17.25
C ARG A 25 0.88 -11.38 -16.25
N ALA A 26 1.59 -12.49 -16.07
CA ALA A 26 1.11 -13.56 -15.22
C ALA A 26 1.43 -13.23 -13.76
N VAL A 27 0.53 -13.60 -12.86
CA VAL A 27 0.79 -13.60 -11.43
C VAL A 27 1.98 -14.51 -11.10
N THR A 28 2.69 -14.20 -10.02
CA THR A 28 3.82 -15.00 -9.54
C THR A 28 3.51 -15.52 -8.13
N SER A 29 3.64 -16.82 -7.89
CA SER A 29 3.45 -17.39 -6.55
C SER A 29 4.49 -16.83 -5.57
N ILE A 30 4.03 -16.42 -4.39
CA ILE A 30 4.91 -16.09 -3.26
C ILE A 30 5.26 -17.37 -2.50
N SER A 31 6.53 -17.57 -2.20
CA SER A 31 6.96 -18.72 -1.40
C SER A 31 6.56 -18.56 0.08
N ALA A 32 6.41 -19.68 0.80
CA ALA A 32 6.14 -19.66 2.23
C ALA A 32 7.18 -18.85 3.04
N SER A 33 8.45 -18.87 2.64
CA SER A 33 9.48 -18.05 3.30
C SER A 33 9.27 -16.56 3.07
N GLN A 34 8.94 -16.15 1.84
CA GLN A 34 8.65 -14.75 1.54
C GLN A 34 7.39 -14.26 2.26
N LEU A 35 6.39 -15.13 2.44
CA LEU A 35 5.22 -14.83 3.25
C LEU A 35 5.59 -14.68 4.73
N SER A 36 6.43 -15.57 5.26
CA SER A 36 6.87 -15.47 6.67
C SER A 36 7.69 -14.21 6.94
N ASP A 37 8.43 -13.71 5.94
CA ASP A 37 9.19 -12.46 6.04
C ASP A 37 8.27 -11.24 6.24
N LEU A 38 6.96 -11.35 5.97
CA LEU A 38 5.99 -10.27 6.24
C LEU A 38 5.64 -10.12 7.73
N THR A 39 5.89 -11.15 8.55
CA THR A 39 5.42 -11.22 9.94
C THR A 39 5.78 -10.00 10.78
N PRO A 40 7.03 -9.49 10.78
CA PRO A 40 7.36 -8.31 11.59
C PRO A 40 6.57 -7.06 11.18
N TYR A 41 6.32 -6.87 9.88
CA TYR A 41 5.53 -5.74 9.39
C TYR A 41 4.05 -5.88 9.76
N ILE A 42 3.51 -7.11 9.73
CA ILE A 42 2.15 -7.39 10.21
C ILE A 42 2.02 -7.03 11.69
N GLN A 43 3.02 -7.37 12.51
CA GLN A 43 3.03 -7.04 13.93
C GLN A 43 3.18 -5.53 14.17
N PHE A 44 3.98 -4.80 13.38
CA PHE A 44 4.04 -3.33 13.49
C PHE A 44 2.69 -2.68 13.16
N ALA A 45 2.01 -3.17 12.12
CA ALA A 45 0.67 -2.72 11.77
C ALA A 45 -0.35 -3.03 12.87
N ARG A 46 -0.27 -4.22 13.49
CA ARG A 46 -1.08 -4.61 14.67
C ARG A 46 -0.81 -3.72 15.87
N SER A 47 0.47 -3.48 16.20
CA SER A 47 0.87 -2.64 17.33
C SER A 47 0.35 -1.22 17.20
N ALA A 48 0.20 -0.68 15.98
CA ALA A 48 -0.29 0.68 15.80
C ALA A 48 -1.72 0.92 16.35
N TYR A 49 -2.48 -0.15 16.58
CA TYR A 49 -3.81 -0.11 17.23
C TYR A 49 -3.77 -0.25 18.76
N CYS A 50 -2.58 -0.31 19.36
CA CYS A 50 -2.43 -0.38 20.82
C CYS A 50 -2.54 1.02 21.43
N PRO A 51 -3.03 1.14 22.68
CA PRO A 51 -3.03 2.40 23.41
C PRO A 51 -1.66 3.10 23.40
N THR A 52 -1.65 4.40 23.12
CA THR A 52 -0.42 5.19 22.99
C THR A 52 0.49 5.15 24.22
N ASP A 53 -0.05 5.08 25.43
CA ASP A 53 0.72 4.98 26.68
C ASP A 53 1.50 3.65 26.79
N LEU A 54 0.95 2.57 26.24
CA LEU A 54 1.65 1.28 26.14
C LEU A 54 2.70 1.31 25.02
N LEU A 55 2.42 2.00 23.92
CA LEU A 55 3.38 2.16 22.82
C LEU A 55 4.59 3.00 23.19
N GLU A 56 4.44 4.02 24.05
CA GLU A 56 5.56 4.84 24.52
C GLU A 56 6.64 4.01 25.23
N THR A 57 6.23 2.96 25.93
CA THR A 57 7.11 2.06 26.68
C THR A 57 7.39 0.74 25.95
N TRP A 58 6.70 0.50 24.83
CA TRP A 58 6.69 -0.77 24.10
C TRP A 58 6.22 -1.96 24.96
N GLU A 59 5.20 -1.73 25.80
CA GLU A 59 4.62 -2.71 26.74
C GLU A 59 3.16 -3.06 26.36
N CYS A 60 2.92 -3.31 25.06
CA CYS A 60 1.61 -3.63 24.49
C CYS A 60 1.37 -5.14 24.27
N ASP A 61 1.70 -5.95 25.28
CA ASP A 61 1.49 -7.40 25.32
C ASP A 61 1.95 -8.14 24.03
N GLU A 62 1.13 -9.03 23.46
CA GLU A 62 1.55 -9.94 22.38
C GLU A 62 2.03 -9.18 21.14
N ALA A 63 1.44 -8.02 20.84
CA ALA A 63 1.82 -7.20 19.70
C ALA A 63 3.25 -6.66 19.84
N CYS A 64 3.60 -6.10 21.01
CA CYS A 64 4.93 -5.57 21.27
C CYS A 64 5.97 -6.69 21.49
N ASP A 65 5.60 -7.76 22.19
CA ASP A 65 6.46 -8.92 22.47
C ASP A 65 6.89 -9.65 21.19
N ALA A 66 6.06 -9.61 20.15
CA ALA A 66 6.38 -10.18 18.85
C ALA A 66 7.52 -9.43 18.11
N ILE A 67 7.84 -8.20 18.50
CA ILE A 67 8.91 -7.39 17.92
C ILE A 67 9.88 -6.97 19.04
N PRO A 68 10.67 -7.91 19.58
CA PRO A 68 11.51 -7.64 20.73
C PRO A 68 12.60 -6.62 20.39
N GLY A 69 12.75 -5.62 21.26
CA GLY A 69 13.84 -4.64 21.19
C GLY A 69 13.61 -3.47 20.25
N PHE A 70 12.41 -3.31 19.68
CA PHE A 70 12.03 -2.04 19.07
C PHE A 70 12.09 -0.91 20.09
N GLN A 71 12.51 0.27 19.64
CA GLN A 71 12.77 1.44 20.49
C GLN A 71 11.90 2.60 20.02
N PRO A 72 10.65 2.74 20.52
CA PRO A 72 9.82 3.89 20.20
C PRO A 72 10.47 5.17 20.71
N THR A 73 10.34 6.25 19.95
CA THR A 73 10.92 7.57 20.27
C THR A 73 9.98 8.73 20.02
N LEU A 74 8.94 8.50 19.23
CA LEU A 74 7.79 9.38 19.06
C LEU A 74 6.57 8.47 19.00
N VAL A 75 5.58 8.75 19.82
CA VAL A 75 4.23 8.17 19.74
C VAL A 75 3.27 9.35 19.72
N GLY A 76 2.24 9.26 18.91
CA GLY A 76 1.24 10.31 18.80
C GLY A 76 -0.07 9.76 18.27
N GLY A 77 -1.02 10.66 18.08
CA GLY A 77 -2.43 10.30 17.91
C GLY A 77 -3.26 10.86 19.06
N ASN A 78 -4.57 10.74 18.98
CA ASN A 78 -5.47 11.22 20.02
C ASN A 78 -6.77 10.41 20.15
N ASP A 79 -6.80 9.17 19.64
CA ASP A 79 -7.98 8.31 19.62
C ASP A 79 -9.23 8.95 18.96
N ASP A 80 -9.04 10.00 18.14
CA ASP A 80 -10.14 10.80 17.58
C ASP A 80 -9.77 11.34 16.20
N SER A 81 -9.31 12.59 16.14
CA SER A 81 -9.07 13.32 14.90
C SER A 81 -7.71 13.04 14.26
N ILE A 82 -6.78 12.43 14.99
CA ILE A 82 -5.45 12.05 14.52
C ILE A 82 -5.28 10.57 14.79
N GLN A 83 -5.07 9.78 13.74
CA GLN A 83 -4.78 8.35 13.87
C GLN A 83 -3.53 8.13 14.71
N ASP A 84 -3.53 7.06 15.49
CA ASP A 84 -2.36 6.73 16.28
C ASP A 84 -1.19 6.36 15.38
N PHE A 85 0.02 6.74 15.80
CA PHE A 85 1.23 6.44 15.06
C PHE A 85 2.43 6.36 16.00
N PHE A 86 3.47 5.67 15.56
CA PHE A 86 4.74 5.69 16.26
C PHE A 86 5.93 5.71 15.30
N VAL A 87 7.03 6.30 15.78
CA VAL A 87 8.35 6.32 15.14
C VAL A 87 9.38 5.77 16.11
N GLY A 88 10.20 4.84 15.64
CA GLY A 88 11.24 4.25 16.48
C GLY A 88 12.34 3.57 15.69
N TYR A 89 13.33 3.08 16.41
CA TYR A 89 14.44 2.31 15.82
C TYR A 89 14.21 0.82 16.02
N TRP A 90 14.34 0.06 14.94
CA TRP A 90 14.25 -1.38 14.89
C TRP A 90 15.65 -1.99 14.73
N PRO A 91 16.27 -2.49 15.82
CA PRO A 91 17.67 -2.89 15.77
C PRO A 91 17.96 -4.13 14.91
N SER A 92 17.00 -5.05 14.74
CA SER A 92 17.27 -6.29 13.98
C SER A 92 17.44 -6.04 12.49
N GLU A 93 16.77 -5.03 11.93
CA GLU A 93 16.89 -4.65 10.52
C GLU A 93 17.68 -3.34 10.31
N ASP A 94 18.27 -2.79 11.38
CA ASP A 94 18.94 -1.49 11.37
C ASP A 94 18.09 -0.39 10.69
N SER A 95 16.79 -0.36 11.01
CA SER A 95 15.81 0.48 10.31
C SER A 95 15.04 1.39 11.25
N ILE A 96 14.70 2.59 10.78
CA ILE A 96 13.76 3.49 11.43
C ILE A 96 12.37 3.10 10.94
N VAL A 97 11.47 2.76 11.86
CA VAL A 97 10.09 2.38 11.52
C VAL A 97 9.17 3.56 11.80
N VAL A 98 8.27 3.85 10.86
CA VAL A 98 7.07 4.65 11.07
C VAL A 98 5.87 3.73 10.83
N ALA A 99 4.96 3.66 11.80
CA ALA A 99 3.73 2.91 11.66
C ALA A 99 2.53 3.79 11.99
N HIS A 100 1.46 3.65 11.20
CA HIS A 100 0.18 4.33 11.41
C HIS A 100 -0.94 3.33 11.64
N GLU A 101 -1.81 3.67 12.57
CA GLU A 101 -3.11 3.08 12.79
C GLU A 101 -4.03 3.40 11.60
N GLY A 102 -5.02 2.55 11.37
CA GLY A 102 -6.15 2.89 10.52
C GLY A 102 -7.44 3.04 11.31
N THR A 103 -8.54 3.36 10.64
CA THR A 103 -9.85 3.51 11.29
C THR A 103 -10.51 2.17 11.57
N ASP A 104 -11.55 2.18 12.42
CA ASP A 104 -12.48 1.05 12.52
C ASP A 104 -13.07 0.72 11.13
N PRO A 105 -13.10 -0.56 10.70
CA PRO A 105 -13.59 -0.95 9.38
C PRO A 105 -15.06 -0.56 9.12
N THR A 106 -15.88 -0.49 10.16
CA THR A 106 -17.29 -0.08 10.04
C THR A 106 -17.45 1.41 9.81
N GLU A 107 -16.56 2.23 10.40
CA GLU A 107 -16.44 3.66 10.11
C GLU A 107 -15.87 3.89 8.70
N PHE A 108 -14.95 3.03 8.26
CA PHE A 108 -14.42 3.06 6.91
C PHE A 108 -15.53 2.83 5.87
N LEU A 109 -16.46 1.89 6.11
CA LEU A 109 -17.63 1.68 5.25
C LEU A 109 -18.52 2.92 5.12
N SER A 110 -18.71 3.69 6.19
CA SER A 110 -19.44 4.97 6.09
C SER A 110 -18.70 5.97 5.21
N ILE A 111 -17.37 6.07 5.36
CA ILE A 111 -16.52 6.94 4.51
C ILE A 111 -16.67 6.54 3.03
N LEU A 112 -16.77 5.24 2.71
CA LEU A 112 -16.99 4.73 1.34
C LEU A 112 -18.32 5.13 0.70
N THR A 113 -19.32 5.49 1.49
CA THR A 113 -20.61 5.93 0.98
C THR A 113 -20.69 7.45 0.77
N ASP A 114 -19.70 8.19 1.26
CA ASP A 114 -19.65 9.64 1.14
C ASP A 114 -19.05 10.11 -0.20
N VAL A 115 -19.59 11.22 -0.70
CA VAL A 115 -19.40 11.73 -2.08
C VAL A 115 -18.05 12.45 -2.27
N GLU A 116 -17.12 12.36 -1.30
CA GLU A 116 -15.88 13.16 -1.28
C GLU A 116 -14.64 12.43 -1.85
N PHE A 117 -14.86 11.45 -2.73
CA PHE A 117 -13.81 10.75 -3.47
C PHE A 117 -13.35 11.52 -4.72
N VAL A 118 -12.85 12.74 -4.53
CA VAL A 118 -12.23 13.52 -5.60
C VAL A 118 -10.75 13.70 -5.27
N PRO A 119 -9.82 13.18 -6.09
CA PRO A 119 -8.40 13.47 -5.92
C PRO A 119 -8.14 14.96 -6.04
N VAL A 120 -7.40 15.54 -5.10
CA VAL A 120 -6.97 16.94 -5.11
C VAL A 120 -5.45 17.04 -5.25
N PRO A 121 -4.92 18.10 -5.89
CA PRO A 121 -3.48 18.30 -5.99
C PRO A 121 -2.80 18.37 -4.60
N LEU A 122 -1.57 17.89 -4.53
CA LEU A 122 -0.78 17.86 -3.29
C LEU A 122 -0.36 19.29 -2.88
N ASP A 123 -0.30 19.56 -1.57
CA ASP A 123 0.22 20.84 -1.07
C ASP A 123 1.72 20.96 -1.39
N THR A 124 2.08 21.96 -2.20
CA THR A 124 3.46 22.21 -2.63
C THR A 124 4.43 22.54 -1.49
N THR A 125 3.92 22.90 -0.31
CA THR A 125 4.72 23.14 0.91
C THR A 125 5.22 21.82 1.49
N LEU A 126 4.37 20.79 1.49
CA LEU A 126 4.73 19.46 1.97
C LEU A 126 5.43 18.64 0.88
N PHE A 127 4.96 18.75 -0.37
CA PHE A 127 5.45 17.97 -1.51
C PHE A 127 6.10 18.88 -2.57
N PRO A 128 7.26 19.49 -2.26
CA PRO A 128 7.89 20.45 -3.14
C PRO A 128 8.34 19.80 -4.46
N GLY A 129 8.13 20.51 -5.57
CA GLY A 129 8.56 20.05 -6.90
C GLY A 129 7.66 19.00 -7.56
N VAL A 130 6.58 18.58 -6.90
CA VAL A 130 5.58 17.67 -7.48
C VAL A 130 4.64 18.43 -8.43
N SER A 131 4.30 17.83 -9.58
CA SER A 131 3.37 18.42 -10.55
C SER A 131 1.95 18.53 -9.99
N SER A 132 1.20 19.57 -10.37
CA SER A 132 -0.22 19.72 -9.99
C SER A 132 -1.15 18.64 -10.58
N ASP A 133 -0.67 17.87 -11.55
CA ASP A 133 -1.40 16.72 -12.11
C ASP A 133 -1.35 15.50 -11.18
N VAL A 134 -0.42 15.49 -10.22
CA VAL A 134 -0.37 14.48 -9.16
C VAL A 134 -1.40 14.86 -8.12
N ALA A 135 -2.34 13.98 -7.85
CA ALA A 135 -3.46 14.23 -6.94
C ALA A 135 -3.73 13.01 -6.07
N ALA A 136 -4.14 13.26 -4.82
CA ALA A 136 -4.45 12.24 -3.83
C ALA A 136 -5.76 12.57 -3.08
N HIS A 137 -6.28 11.60 -2.33
CA HIS A 137 -7.50 11.76 -1.54
C HIS A 137 -7.35 12.90 -0.53
N SER A 138 -8.28 13.86 -0.52
CA SER A 138 -8.22 15.06 0.32
C SER A 138 -8.18 14.74 1.81
N GLY A 139 -8.94 13.74 2.26
CA GLY A 139 -8.94 13.29 3.65
C GLY A 139 -7.58 12.72 4.08
N PHE A 140 -6.97 11.87 3.23
CA PHE A 140 -5.66 11.28 3.55
C PHE A 140 -4.56 12.34 3.58
N LEU A 141 -4.60 13.30 2.64
CA LEU A 141 -3.68 14.43 2.62
C LEU A 141 -3.83 15.32 3.86
N SER A 142 -5.07 15.58 4.28
CA SER A 142 -5.37 16.41 5.46
C SER A 142 -4.84 15.75 6.73
N GLU A 143 -5.10 14.45 6.88
CA GLU A 143 -4.64 13.65 8.01
C GLU A 143 -3.10 13.57 8.06
N HIS A 144 -2.46 13.21 6.95
CA HIS A 144 -1.00 13.16 6.83
C HIS A 144 -0.36 14.52 7.18
N ALA A 145 -0.96 15.64 6.77
CA ALA A 145 -0.43 16.98 7.07
C ALA A 145 -0.36 17.29 8.58
N LEU A 146 -1.16 16.64 9.42
CA LEU A 146 -1.14 16.83 10.88
C LEU A 146 0.10 16.21 11.53
N THR A 147 0.67 15.16 10.92
CA THR A 147 1.76 14.37 11.51
C THR A 147 3.08 14.43 10.72
N ALA A 148 3.05 14.72 9.42
CA ALA A 148 4.23 14.70 8.55
C ALA A 148 5.43 15.50 9.10
N PRO A 149 5.29 16.77 9.53
CA PRO A 149 6.45 17.55 9.97
C PRO A 149 7.17 16.97 11.19
N GLN A 150 6.43 16.41 12.16
CA GLN A 150 7.02 15.80 13.35
C GLN A 150 7.64 14.43 13.03
N ILE A 151 7.02 13.64 12.15
CA ILE A 151 7.56 12.37 11.68
C ILE A 151 8.89 12.62 10.93
N LEU A 152 8.94 13.56 9.99
CA LEU A 152 10.17 13.92 9.27
C LEU A 152 11.29 14.36 10.22
N ALA A 153 10.97 15.21 11.20
CA ALA A 153 11.94 15.66 12.19
C ALA A 153 12.50 14.49 13.00
N GLN A 154 11.63 13.57 13.44
CA GLN A 154 12.04 12.40 14.22
C GLN A 154 12.85 11.40 13.41
N VAL A 155 12.43 11.11 12.17
CA VAL A 155 13.17 10.22 11.26
C VAL A 155 14.56 10.80 11.00
N ALA A 156 14.68 12.10 10.68
CA ALA A 156 15.97 12.74 10.47
C ALA A 156 16.88 12.67 11.72
N ALA A 157 16.32 12.86 12.91
CA ALA A 157 17.07 12.74 14.18
C ALA A 157 17.55 11.30 14.44
N LEU A 158 16.73 10.30 14.13
CA LEU A 158 17.10 8.89 14.25
C LEU A 158 18.16 8.50 13.21
N MET A 159 18.07 8.98 11.96
CA MET A 159 19.09 8.73 10.95
C MET A 159 20.46 9.21 11.44
N GLN A 160 20.52 10.41 12.03
CA GLN A 160 21.75 10.95 12.57
C GLN A 160 22.26 10.18 13.80
N SER A 161 21.38 9.86 14.75
CA SER A 161 21.78 9.26 16.03
C SER A 161 22.08 7.77 15.95
N LYS A 162 21.43 7.04 15.03
CA LYS A 162 21.64 5.60 14.79
C LYS A 162 22.64 5.33 13.68
N GLY A 163 22.88 6.30 12.79
CA GLY A 163 23.79 6.14 11.65
C GLY A 163 23.24 5.28 10.52
N THR A 164 21.92 5.05 10.49
CA THR A 164 21.23 4.31 9.44
C THR A 164 20.51 5.25 8.46
N ASN A 165 20.34 4.80 7.22
CA ASN A 165 19.48 5.44 6.23
C ASN A 165 18.26 4.59 5.86
N MET A 166 18.08 3.43 6.50
CA MET A 166 16.99 2.51 6.21
C MET A 166 15.73 2.97 6.94
N ILE A 167 14.66 3.19 6.20
CA ILE A 167 13.37 3.64 6.73
C ILE A 167 12.31 2.65 6.27
N THR A 168 11.56 2.12 7.21
CA THR A 168 10.45 1.20 6.97
C THR A 168 9.16 1.91 7.34
N LEU A 169 8.21 1.95 6.41
CA LEU A 169 6.90 2.54 6.61
C LEU A 169 5.86 1.42 6.56
N VAL A 170 5.03 1.37 7.60
CA VAL A 170 4.04 0.31 7.79
C VAL A 170 2.69 0.93 8.07
N GLY A 171 1.62 0.29 7.61
CA GLY A 171 0.29 0.69 8.00
C GLY A 171 -0.78 -0.26 7.49
N HIS A 172 -1.89 -0.32 8.23
CA HIS A 172 -3.07 -1.08 7.85
C HIS A 172 -4.23 -0.13 7.57
N SER A 173 -5.11 -0.48 6.62
CA SER A 173 -6.28 0.34 6.29
C SER A 173 -5.90 1.79 5.94
N LEU A 174 -6.55 2.79 6.54
CA LEU A 174 -6.16 4.21 6.46
C LEU A 174 -4.67 4.43 6.78
N GLY A 175 -4.11 3.75 7.79
CA GLY A 175 -2.70 3.84 8.13
C GLY A 175 -1.77 3.42 6.98
N GLY A 176 -2.20 2.49 6.13
CA GLY A 176 -1.48 2.15 4.91
C GLY A 176 -1.44 3.31 3.90
N ALA A 177 -2.51 4.10 3.83
CA ALA A 177 -2.54 5.28 2.96
C ALA A 177 -1.62 6.38 3.49
N LEU A 178 -1.58 6.56 4.82
CA LEU A 178 -0.66 7.48 5.48
C LEU A 178 0.81 7.05 5.29
N ALA A 179 1.10 5.75 5.39
CA ALA A 179 2.44 5.20 5.14
C ALA A 179 2.91 5.45 3.68
N GLU A 180 2.03 5.35 2.68
CA GLU A 180 2.36 5.68 1.28
C GLU A 180 2.61 7.19 1.08
N LEU A 181 1.84 8.05 1.75
CA LEU A 181 2.05 9.49 1.72
C LEU A 181 3.36 9.89 2.43
N ASP A 182 3.66 9.28 3.58
CA ASP A 182 4.94 9.44 4.27
C ASP A 182 6.10 9.03 3.38
N ALA A 183 5.97 7.94 2.60
CA ALA A 183 7.01 7.48 1.69
C ALA A 183 7.37 8.56 0.67
N LEU A 184 6.35 9.14 0.03
CA LEU A 184 6.54 10.25 -0.89
C LEU A 184 7.14 11.47 -0.16
N TYR A 185 6.55 11.87 0.97
CA TYR A 185 6.97 13.04 1.73
C TYR A 185 8.43 12.95 2.18
N LEU A 186 8.83 11.83 2.79
CA LEU A 186 10.19 11.58 3.23
C LEU A 186 11.17 11.50 2.05
N SER A 187 10.78 10.89 0.93
CA SER A 187 11.65 10.82 -0.27
C SER A 187 12.01 12.20 -0.83
N LEU A 188 11.11 13.19 -0.68
CA LEU A 188 11.31 14.56 -1.17
C LEU A 188 12.07 15.45 -0.17
N ASN A 189 11.97 15.13 1.13
CA ASN A 189 12.47 16.01 2.19
C ASN A 189 13.71 15.46 2.92
N LEU A 190 14.07 14.19 2.74
CA LEU A 190 15.30 13.60 3.26
C LEU A 190 16.41 13.57 2.20
N PRO A 191 17.69 13.38 2.61
CA PRO A 191 18.78 13.18 1.67
C PRO A 191 18.52 11.98 0.75
N SER A 192 19.00 12.04 -0.49
CA SER A 192 18.83 10.96 -1.49
C SER A 192 19.52 9.62 -1.11
N THR A 193 20.22 9.57 0.01
CA THR A 193 20.78 8.35 0.61
C THR A 193 19.75 7.58 1.45
N ALA A 194 18.61 8.19 1.78
CA ALA A 194 17.50 7.52 2.46
C ALA A 194 16.99 6.36 1.60
N SER A 195 16.85 5.18 2.21
CA SER A 195 16.31 3.98 1.57
C SER A 195 14.97 3.66 2.22
N ILE A 196 13.91 3.88 1.46
CA ILE A 196 12.53 3.71 1.93
C ILE A 196 12.01 2.34 1.50
N ASN A 197 11.50 1.58 2.47
CA ASN A 197 10.77 0.35 2.32
C ASN A 197 9.34 0.56 2.82
N VAL A 198 8.34 0.15 2.07
CA VAL A 198 6.93 0.32 2.43
C VAL A 198 6.23 -1.01 2.38
N VAL A 199 5.57 -1.39 3.48
CA VAL A 199 4.75 -2.61 3.56
C VAL A 199 3.41 -2.23 4.17
N THR A 200 2.34 -2.33 3.37
CA THR A 200 0.98 -1.94 3.80
C THR A 200 0.03 -3.12 3.73
N PHE A 201 -1.02 -3.08 4.55
CA PHE A 201 -2.00 -4.16 4.69
C PHE A 201 -3.42 -3.61 4.48
N GLY A 202 -4.20 -4.19 3.57
CA GLY A 202 -5.58 -3.77 3.34
C GLY A 202 -5.72 -2.29 2.98
N LYS A 203 -4.71 -1.70 2.32
CA LYS A 203 -4.64 -0.26 2.06
C LYS A 203 -5.60 0.16 0.93
N PRO A 204 -6.35 1.28 1.06
CA PRO A 204 -7.14 1.83 -0.04
C PRO A 204 -6.29 2.46 -1.15
N ARG A 205 -6.91 2.81 -2.28
CA ARG A 205 -6.22 3.65 -3.29
C ARG A 205 -5.99 5.04 -2.72
N VAL A 206 -4.78 5.57 -2.89
CA VAL A 206 -4.39 6.85 -2.28
C VAL A 206 -4.56 8.01 -3.23
N GLY A 207 -4.21 7.82 -4.51
CA GLY A 207 -4.26 8.91 -5.49
C GLY A 207 -4.52 8.46 -6.91
N ASN A 208 -4.32 9.40 -7.81
CA ASN A 208 -4.59 9.22 -9.23
C ASN A 208 -3.43 8.49 -9.96
N PRO A 209 -3.56 8.16 -11.25
CA PRO A 209 -2.50 7.47 -12.00
C PRO A 209 -1.15 8.22 -12.01
N ALA A 210 -1.16 9.56 -11.96
CA ALA A 210 0.07 10.34 -11.88
C ALA A 210 0.76 10.20 -10.50
N PHE A 211 -0.02 10.07 -9.43
CA PHE A 211 0.47 9.74 -8.10
C PHE A 211 1.04 8.33 -8.04
N ALA A 212 0.32 7.32 -8.53
CA ALA A 212 0.79 5.94 -8.61
C ALA A 212 2.14 5.83 -9.36
N ALA A 213 2.23 6.47 -10.54
CA ALA A 213 3.47 6.48 -11.32
C ALA A 213 4.63 7.21 -10.62
N LEU A 214 4.34 8.21 -9.78
CA LEU A 214 5.36 8.90 -8.99
C LEU A 214 5.88 8.00 -7.86
N ILE A 215 4.99 7.29 -7.16
CA ILE A 215 5.37 6.31 -6.14
C ILE A 215 6.25 5.21 -6.75
N ASP A 216 5.81 4.61 -7.86
CA ASP A 216 6.57 3.59 -8.61
C ASP A 216 7.99 4.08 -8.99
N SER A 217 8.14 5.38 -9.27
CA SER A 217 9.43 5.96 -9.65
C SER A 217 10.35 6.24 -8.47
N LEU A 218 9.80 6.56 -7.29
CA LEU A 218 10.59 7.02 -6.13
C LEU A 218 10.81 5.92 -5.10
N ILE A 219 9.87 4.97 -4.98
CA ILE A 219 9.80 3.98 -3.91
C ILE A 219 9.84 2.57 -4.52
N PRO A 220 11.02 2.07 -4.92
CA PRO A 220 11.13 0.78 -5.60
C PRO A 220 10.81 -0.42 -4.68
N ASN A 221 10.89 -0.24 -3.37
CA ASN A 221 10.55 -1.25 -2.36
C ASN A 221 9.18 -0.93 -1.77
N PHE A 222 8.14 -1.16 -2.56
CA PHE A 222 6.75 -0.92 -2.17
C PHE A 222 5.94 -2.21 -2.28
N GLN A 223 5.40 -2.67 -1.15
CA GLN A 223 4.54 -3.85 -1.05
C GLN A 223 3.20 -3.46 -0.44
N ARG A 224 2.12 -3.91 -1.08
CA ARG A 224 0.76 -3.73 -0.61
C ARG A 224 0.07 -5.09 -0.58
N VAL A 225 -0.15 -5.56 0.64
CA VAL A 225 -0.65 -6.88 0.97
C VAL A 225 -2.16 -6.78 1.15
N ASN A 226 -2.91 -7.47 0.30
CA ASN A 226 -4.38 -7.51 0.36
C ASN A 226 -4.81 -8.91 0.82
N ASN A 227 -5.85 -8.99 1.65
CA ASN A 227 -6.31 -10.24 2.20
C ASN A 227 -7.64 -10.67 1.58
N GLU A 228 -7.66 -11.88 1.02
CA GLU A 228 -8.87 -12.56 0.53
C GLU A 228 -9.88 -11.60 -0.13
N LEU A 229 -11.09 -11.48 0.41
CA LEU A 229 -12.14 -10.64 -0.18
C LEU A 229 -12.22 -9.25 0.45
N ASP A 230 -11.13 -8.75 1.04
CA ASP A 230 -11.06 -7.39 1.61
C ASP A 230 -11.51 -6.34 0.58
N LEU A 231 -12.53 -5.57 0.94
CA LEU A 231 -13.09 -4.52 0.10
C LEU A 231 -12.31 -3.21 0.15
N VAL A 232 -11.46 -2.97 1.16
CA VAL A 232 -10.76 -1.68 1.33
C VAL A 232 -9.78 -1.40 0.19
N PRO A 233 -8.99 -2.35 -0.32
CA PRO A 233 -8.10 -2.10 -1.44
C PRO A 233 -8.81 -1.75 -2.76
N ILE A 234 -10.11 -2.02 -2.90
CA ILE A 234 -10.85 -1.70 -4.14
C ILE A 234 -11.46 -0.31 -4.14
N VAL A 235 -11.24 0.48 -3.09
CA VAL A 235 -11.78 1.82 -2.91
C VAL A 235 -10.69 2.85 -2.57
N PRO A 236 -10.86 4.12 -2.96
CA PRO A 236 -11.87 4.62 -3.89
C PRO A 236 -11.76 3.96 -5.26
N GLY A 237 -12.88 3.86 -5.99
CA GLY A 237 -12.93 3.10 -7.24
C GLY A 237 -12.16 3.76 -8.38
N ARG A 238 -11.64 2.96 -9.33
CA ARG A 238 -10.91 3.45 -10.52
C ARG A 238 -11.70 4.42 -11.38
N SER A 239 -13.02 4.27 -11.43
CA SER A 239 -13.92 5.18 -12.15
C SER A 239 -13.96 6.59 -11.56
N LEU A 240 -13.48 6.77 -10.33
CA LEU A 240 -13.35 8.06 -9.64
C LEU A 240 -11.97 8.70 -9.86
N GLY A 241 -11.14 8.10 -10.72
CA GLY A 241 -9.83 8.63 -11.08
C GLY A 241 -8.69 8.20 -10.16
N PHE A 242 -8.89 7.16 -9.35
CA PHE A 242 -7.87 6.58 -8.48
C PHE A 242 -7.19 5.35 -9.10
N GLN A 243 -5.93 5.11 -8.75
CA GLN A 243 -5.15 3.95 -9.17
C GLN A 243 -4.13 3.59 -8.06
N HIS A 244 -3.82 2.31 -7.85
CA HIS A 244 -2.72 1.93 -6.95
C HIS A 244 -1.35 2.09 -7.63
N ALA A 245 -0.29 2.30 -6.85
CA ALA A 245 1.08 1.99 -7.29
C ALA A 245 1.23 0.47 -7.54
N HIS A 246 2.33 -0.01 -8.13
CA HIS A 246 2.58 -1.45 -8.22
C HIS A 246 2.91 -2.09 -6.85
N GLY A 247 3.13 -3.41 -6.83
CA GLY A 247 3.60 -4.11 -5.62
C GLY A 247 2.54 -4.91 -4.86
N GLU A 248 1.47 -5.33 -5.54
CA GLU A 248 0.44 -6.19 -4.95
C GLU A 248 0.99 -7.54 -4.50
N ILE A 249 0.66 -7.91 -3.27
CA ILE A 249 0.67 -9.30 -2.81
C ILE A 249 -0.77 -9.60 -2.37
N HIS A 250 -1.45 -10.49 -3.08
CA HIS A 250 -2.80 -10.91 -2.70
C HIS A 250 -2.73 -12.26 -1.99
N LEU A 251 -3.15 -12.29 -0.73
CA LEU A 251 -3.33 -13.50 0.07
C LEU A 251 -4.63 -14.17 -0.38
N ILE A 252 -4.52 -15.31 -1.07
CA ILE A 252 -5.68 -16.07 -1.55
C ILE A 252 -6.29 -16.91 -0.42
N SER A 253 -5.42 -17.40 0.47
CA SER A 253 -5.77 -18.08 1.71
C SER A 253 -4.53 -18.17 2.61
N GLU A 254 -4.65 -18.78 3.78
CA GLU A 254 -3.51 -19.03 4.68
C GLU A 254 -2.37 -19.78 3.95
N ASN A 255 -1.16 -19.20 3.97
CA ASN A 255 0.04 -19.70 3.28
C ASN A 255 -0.03 -19.77 1.73
N ASP A 256 -1.06 -19.21 1.09
CA ASP A 256 -1.17 -19.11 -0.37
C ASP A 256 -1.33 -17.66 -0.79
N ALA A 257 -0.34 -17.14 -1.52
CA ALA A 257 -0.33 -15.77 -1.99
C ALA A 257 0.34 -15.62 -3.34
N ILE A 258 -0.09 -14.60 -4.07
CA ILE A 258 0.44 -14.28 -5.39
C ILE A 258 0.84 -12.80 -5.46
N ALA A 259 1.90 -12.51 -6.21
CA ALA A 259 2.24 -11.16 -6.63
C ALA A 259 1.49 -10.80 -7.90
N CYS A 260 0.74 -9.70 -7.87
CA CYS A 260 0.11 -9.16 -9.07
C CYS A 260 0.99 -8.10 -9.75
N PRO A 261 1.10 -8.16 -11.09
CA PRO A 261 1.95 -7.23 -11.81
C PRO A 261 1.25 -5.86 -12.03
N GLY A 262 1.96 -4.78 -11.71
CA GLY A 262 1.50 -3.41 -11.99
C GLY A 262 0.44 -2.89 -11.03
N ASP A 263 -0.27 -1.86 -11.48
CA ASP A 263 -0.92 -0.82 -10.67
C ASP A 263 -2.38 -1.08 -10.31
N ASP A 264 -3.02 -2.07 -10.92
CA ASP A 264 -4.41 -2.48 -10.69
C ASP A 264 -4.69 -3.61 -11.69
N ASP A 265 -4.07 -4.77 -11.51
CA ASP A 265 -4.20 -5.87 -12.46
C ASP A 265 -5.66 -6.36 -12.49
N ALA A 266 -6.37 -5.96 -13.55
CA ALA A 266 -7.74 -6.36 -13.83
C ALA A 266 -7.84 -7.41 -14.94
N THR A 267 -6.80 -8.23 -15.11
CA THR A 267 -6.70 -9.23 -16.17
C THR A 267 -6.51 -10.66 -15.66
N ASP A 268 -6.11 -10.79 -14.39
CA ASP A 268 -5.98 -12.05 -13.65
C ASP A 268 -7.00 -12.14 -12.50
N THR A 269 -7.76 -13.23 -12.45
CA THR A 269 -8.82 -13.45 -11.45
C THR A 269 -8.29 -13.66 -10.04
N GLN A 270 -6.99 -13.95 -9.91
CA GLN A 270 -6.34 -14.06 -8.61
C GLN A 270 -5.91 -12.71 -8.05
N CYS A 271 -5.98 -11.60 -8.78
CA CYS A 271 -5.66 -10.28 -8.25
C CYS A 271 -6.86 -9.62 -7.58
N GLN A 272 -6.62 -8.73 -6.63
CA GLN A 272 -7.66 -8.11 -5.80
C GLN A 272 -8.78 -7.51 -6.65
N ILE A 273 -8.41 -6.88 -7.77
CA ILE A 273 -9.33 -6.11 -8.60
C ILE A 273 -10.36 -6.97 -9.34
N LEU A 274 -10.04 -8.25 -9.63
CA LEU A 274 -11.00 -9.18 -10.21
C LEU A 274 -11.62 -10.13 -9.19
N SER A 275 -10.92 -10.45 -8.10
CA SER A 275 -11.45 -11.27 -7.00
C SER A 275 -12.52 -10.53 -6.20
N VAL A 276 -12.35 -9.21 -6.00
CA VAL A 276 -13.33 -8.32 -5.37
C VAL A 276 -13.77 -7.25 -6.39
N PRO A 277 -14.68 -7.58 -7.33
CA PRO A 277 -15.02 -6.69 -8.43
C PRO A 277 -15.82 -5.45 -7.99
N ASN A 278 -16.46 -5.49 -6.81
CA ASN A 278 -17.22 -4.38 -6.24
C ASN A 278 -17.46 -4.61 -4.74
N ILE A 279 -17.89 -3.55 -4.04
CA ILE A 279 -18.11 -3.56 -2.59
C ILE A 279 -19.16 -4.58 -2.09
N LEU A 280 -20.06 -5.07 -2.96
CA LEU A 280 -21.06 -6.07 -2.58
C LEU A 280 -20.51 -7.50 -2.64
N GLU A 281 -19.35 -7.68 -3.27
CA GLU A 281 -18.66 -8.96 -3.39
C GLU A 281 -17.44 -9.06 -2.47
N GLY A 282 -17.16 -8.02 -1.69
CA GLY A 282 -16.12 -8.03 -0.67
C GLY A 282 -16.66 -8.35 0.73
N ASP A 283 -15.75 -8.75 1.61
CA ASP A 283 -16.00 -9.01 3.03
C ASP A 283 -15.16 -8.05 3.88
N ILE A 284 -15.82 -7.26 4.72
CA ILE A 284 -15.13 -6.34 5.63
C ILE A 284 -14.42 -7.08 6.77
N LEU A 285 -14.78 -8.34 7.06
CA LEU A 285 -14.07 -9.13 8.06
C LEU A 285 -12.69 -9.55 7.57
N ASP A 286 -12.54 -9.84 6.27
CA ASP A 286 -11.25 -10.17 5.66
C ASP A 286 -10.28 -8.99 5.74
N HIS A 287 -10.79 -7.75 5.85
CA HIS A 287 -9.96 -6.57 6.09
C HIS A 287 -9.14 -6.68 7.37
N LEU A 288 -9.73 -7.24 8.44
CA LEU A 288 -9.07 -7.43 9.73
C LEU A 288 -8.08 -8.61 9.71
N GLY A 289 -8.04 -9.41 8.64
CA GLY A 289 -7.19 -10.57 8.47
C GLY A 289 -7.95 -11.91 8.53
N PRO A 290 -7.23 -13.03 8.73
CA PRO A 290 -5.86 -13.08 9.21
C PRO A 290 -4.83 -12.82 8.10
N TYR A 291 -3.92 -11.86 8.31
CA TYR A 291 -2.70 -11.72 7.53
C TYR A 291 -1.66 -12.71 8.08
N GLN A 292 -1.47 -13.85 7.41
CA GLN A 292 -0.57 -14.93 7.88
C GLN A 292 -0.87 -15.38 9.32
N GLY A 293 -2.16 -15.58 9.64
CA GLY A 293 -2.61 -16.02 10.96
C GLY A 293 -2.75 -14.90 12.00
N ILE A 294 -2.40 -13.66 11.66
CA ILE A 294 -2.47 -12.51 12.58
C ILE A 294 -3.59 -11.57 12.15
N TYR A 295 -4.48 -11.24 13.08
CA TYR A 295 -5.50 -10.22 12.88
C TYR A 295 -4.96 -8.85 13.26
N ILE A 296 -5.39 -7.82 12.54
CA ILE A 296 -4.99 -6.43 12.73
C ILE A 296 -6.24 -5.60 13.06
N GLY A 297 -6.14 -4.74 14.06
CA GLY A 297 -7.23 -3.83 14.48
C GLY A 297 -7.26 -3.68 16.01
N THR A 298 -8.08 -2.75 16.50
CA THR A 298 -8.18 -2.39 17.93
C THR A 298 -8.47 -3.59 18.83
N LEU A 299 -9.32 -4.53 18.39
CA LEU A 299 -9.65 -5.75 19.16
C LEU A 299 -8.52 -6.79 19.17
N PHE A 300 -7.50 -6.61 18.34
CA PHE A 300 -6.41 -7.54 18.15
C PHE A 300 -5.08 -6.97 18.61
N CYS A 301 -5.05 -5.82 19.29
CA CYS A 301 -3.81 -5.20 19.73
C CYS A 301 -3.20 -5.86 20.99
N THR A 302 -3.95 -6.73 21.68
CA THR A 302 -3.54 -7.51 22.86
C THR A 302 -2.78 -8.77 22.53
#